data_AF-A0AAU7NVP9-F1
#
_entry.id   AF-A0AAU7NVP9-F1
#
_cell.length_a   1.000
_cell.length_b   1.000
_cell.length_c   1.000
_cell.angle_alpha   90.00
_cell.angle_beta   90.00
_cell.angle_gamma   90.00
#
_symmetry.space_group_name_H-M   'P 1'
#
loop_
_entity.id
_entity.type
_entity.pdbx_description
1 polymer ?
#
loop_
_entity_poly.entity_id
_entity_poly.type
_entity_poly.pdbx_seq_one_letter_code
_entity_poly.pdbx_strand_id
1 'polypeptide(L)'
;MLAKCPVCLRKTIHPLLTVALLLSTAACSNNTNTTTGFWEEMRADVAVNNGPSRTGKQVYDYRCKSCHARNTQGAPMPGDEYEWRQRVQKGMDVLMEHTINGYQRTLMPARGGCLDCNDTELRNAVLYMLSKSGIELNNQD
;
A
#
# COMPACT_ATOMS: atom_id res chain seq x y z
N MET A 1 -6.84 -2.59 45.67
CA MET A 1 -6.62 -3.89 46.34
C MET A 1 -6.30 -4.91 45.25
N LEU A 2 -5.14 -5.57 45.39
CA LEU A 2 -4.43 -6.32 44.36
C LEU A 2 -5.04 -7.72 44.15
N ALA A 3 -5.29 -8.09 42.90
CA ALA A 3 -5.65 -9.45 42.50
C ALA A 3 -4.41 -10.36 42.56
N LYS A 4 -4.49 -11.40 43.40
CA LYS A 4 -3.45 -12.41 43.60
C LYS A 4 -3.53 -13.48 42.50
N CYS A 5 -2.49 -13.60 41.67
CA CYS A 5 -2.26 -14.80 40.86
C CYS A 5 -1.76 -15.95 41.76
N PRO A 6 -2.34 -17.16 41.68
CA PRO A 6 -1.80 -18.32 42.38
C PRO A 6 -0.59 -18.89 41.64
N VAL A 7 0.53 -18.95 42.35
CA VAL A 7 1.79 -19.56 41.96
C VAL A 7 1.62 -21.07 41.84
N CYS A 8 1.73 -21.63 40.63
CA CYS A 8 1.93 -23.07 40.42
C CYS A 8 3.39 -23.42 40.71
N LEU A 9 3.69 -23.66 41.98
CA LEU A 9 4.95 -24.23 42.44
C LEU A 9 4.90 -25.76 42.27
N ARG A 10 5.63 -26.33 41.30
CA ARG A 10 5.94 -27.77 41.31
C ARG A 10 7.45 -28.03 41.27
N LYS A 11 7.91 -28.39 42.47
CA LYS A 11 9.17 -28.96 42.95
C LYS A 11 9.92 -29.92 41.98
N THR A 12 11.15 -29.53 41.63
CA THR A 12 12.46 -30.19 41.90
C THR A 12 12.81 -31.65 41.48
N ILE A 13 13.94 -31.74 40.75
CA ILE A 13 15.12 -32.68 40.85
C ILE A 13 15.13 -34.05 40.09
N HIS A 14 15.98 -34.06 39.02
CA HIS A 14 16.84 -35.06 38.32
C HIS A 14 16.85 -36.58 38.69
N PRO A 15 17.14 -37.49 37.73
CA PRO A 15 18.54 -37.91 37.47
C PRO A 15 18.94 -38.22 36.00
N LEU A 16 20.26 -38.31 35.80
CA LEU A 16 21.02 -38.63 34.59
C LEU A 16 20.81 -40.07 34.04
N LEU A 17 21.16 -40.22 32.75
CA LEU A 17 21.55 -41.44 31.98
C LEU A 17 20.45 -42.41 31.50
N THR A 18 20.19 -42.41 30.18
CA THR A 18 20.33 -43.59 29.27
C THR A 18 20.12 -43.19 27.79
N VAL A 19 20.92 -43.82 26.92
CA VAL A 19 21.14 -43.59 25.49
C VAL A 19 20.07 -44.23 24.60
N ALA A 20 19.60 -43.57 23.54
CA ALA A 20 19.15 -44.24 22.31
C ALA A 20 19.06 -43.26 21.12
N LEU A 21 19.99 -43.45 20.19
CA LEU A 21 20.04 -42.90 18.85
C LEU A 21 18.82 -43.40 18.05
N LEU A 22 17.90 -42.51 17.66
CA LEU A 22 16.88 -42.78 16.65
C LEU A 22 16.98 -41.73 15.53
N LEU A 23 17.24 -42.24 14.33
CA LEU A 23 17.39 -41.51 13.07
C LEU A 23 16.24 -40.52 12.87
N SER A 24 16.55 -39.23 12.97
CA SER A 24 15.66 -38.15 12.56
C SER A 24 16.10 -37.63 11.19
N THR A 25 15.50 -38.16 10.12
CA THR A 25 15.49 -37.44 8.83
C THR A 25 14.11 -37.50 8.19
N ALA A 26 13.11 -36.93 8.88
CA ALA A 26 12.09 -36.20 8.17
C ALA A 26 12.62 -34.76 8.01
N ALA A 27 13.39 -34.54 6.94
CA ALA A 27 13.68 -33.18 6.50
C ALA A 27 12.40 -32.63 5.87
N CYS A 28 11.53 -32.01 6.67
CA CYS A 28 10.64 -30.99 6.14
C CYS A 28 11.53 -29.85 5.67
N SER A 29 11.71 -29.77 4.36
CA SER A 29 12.39 -28.65 3.72
C SER A 29 11.54 -27.39 3.93
N ASN A 30 11.84 -26.68 5.02
CA ASN A 30 11.45 -25.30 5.20
C ASN A 30 12.73 -24.49 4.98
N ASN A 31 12.90 -23.98 3.77
CA ASN A 31 13.89 -22.96 3.49
C ASN A 31 13.71 -21.82 4.51
N THR A 32 14.70 -21.64 5.38
CA THR A 32 14.74 -20.61 6.43
C THR A 32 15.78 -19.54 6.14
N ASN A 33 16.03 -19.22 4.86
CA ASN A 33 16.42 -17.87 4.47
C ASN A 33 15.12 -17.10 4.31
N THR A 34 14.48 -16.51 5.32
CA THR A 34 14.96 -15.39 6.14
C THR A 34 14.05 -15.28 7.37
N THR A 35 14.59 -15.35 8.59
CA THR A 35 13.93 -14.79 9.78
C THR A 35 14.49 -13.40 10.07
N THR A 36 14.52 -12.55 9.04
CA THR A 36 14.49 -11.12 9.30
C THR A 36 13.08 -10.86 9.83
N GLY A 37 12.96 -10.42 11.09
CA GLY A 37 11.70 -10.47 11.84
C GLY A 37 10.52 -9.85 11.09
N PHE A 38 9.29 -10.16 11.50
CA PHE A 38 8.00 -9.69 10.92
C PHE A 38 7.99 -8.25 10.34
N TRP A 39 8.81 -7.35 10.87
CA TRP A 39 9.02 -5.99 10.38
C TRP A 39 9.86 -5.84 9.10
N GLU A 40 10.74 -6.77 8.75
CA GLU A 40 11.55 -6.77 7.52
C GLU A 40 10.76 -7.30 6.32
N GLU A 41 9.93 -8.32 6.51
CA GLU A 41 8.99 -8.83 5.49
C GLU A 41 7.99 -7.73 5.08
N MET A 42 7.56 -6.90 6.03
CA MET A 42 6.68 -5.74 5.76
C MET A 42 7.41 -4.50 5.19
N ARG A 43 8.75 -4.55 5.12
CA ARG A 43 9.59 -3.53 4.46
C ARG A 43 10.10 -3.98 3.10
N ALA A 44 9.64 -5.12 2.58
CA ALA A 44 9.88 -5.48 1.19
C ALA A 44 9.57 -4.25 0.32
N ASP A 45 10.59 -3.79 -0.39
CA ASP A 45 10.50 -2.70 -1.34
C ASP A 45 9.38 -3.04 -2.30
N VAL A 46 8.31 -2.24 -2.29
CA VAL A 46 7.22 -2.43 -3.23
C VAL A 46 7.81 -2.21 -4.61
N ALA A 47 8.04 -3.30 -5.33
CA ALA A 47 8.61 -3.24 -6.67
C ALA A 47 7.67 -2.42 -7.54
N VAL A 48 8.16 -1.25 -7.96
CA VAL A 48 7.44 -0.39 -8.91
C VAL A 48 7.22 -1.18 -10.20
N ASN A 49 6.03 -1.06 -10.80
CA ASN A 49 5.73 -1.72 -12.06
C ASN A 49 6.69 -1.27 -13.16
N ASN A 50 7.63 -2.16 -13.48
CA ASN A 50 8.59 -2.02 -14.58
C ASN A 50 8.11 -2.71 -15.88
N GLY A 51 6.92 -3.32 -15.86
CA GLY A 51 6.27 -3.89 -17.03
C GLY A 51 5.47 -2.85 -17.85
N PRO A 52 4.62 -3.30 -18.78
CA PRO A 52 3.71 -2.41 -19.50
C PRO A 52 2.88 -1.58 -18.51
N SER A 53 2.80 -0.26 -18.75
CA SER A 53 2.05 0.64 -17.87
C SER A 53 0.56 0.36 -17.97
N ARG A 54 -0.10 0.18 -16.83
CA ARG A 54 -1.55 0.11 -16.72
C ARG A 54 -2.19 1.38 -17.29
N THR A 55 -3.38 1.21 -17.86
CA THR A 55 -4.23 2.34 -18.28
C THR A 55 -4.70 3.14 -17.07
N GLY A 56 -5.10 4.40 -17.30
CA GLY A 56 -5.60 5.26 -16.23
C GLY A 56 -6.81 4.71 -15.51
N LYS A 57 -7.73 4.08 -16.25
CA LYS A 57 -8.89 3.40 -15.66
C LYS A 57 -8.48 2.23 -14.76
N GLN A 58 -7.50 1.42 -15.17
CA GLN A 58 -7.02 0.29 -14.36
C GLN A 58 -6.42 0.77 -13.04
N VAL A 59 -5.59 1.82 -13.07
CA VAL A 59 -4.99 2.40 -11.86
C VAL A 59 -6.06 3.05 -10.96
N TYR A 60 -7.00 3.78 -11.57
CA TYR A 60 -8.14 4.35 -10.85
C TYR A 60 -8.94 3.27 -10.12
N ASP A 61 -9.35 2.21 -10.82
CA ASP A 61 -10.11 1.11 -10.23
C ASP A 61 -9.31 0.35 -9.15
N TYR A 62 -7.99 0.24 -9.32
CA TYR A 62 -7.10 -0.48 -8.41
C TYR A 62 -6.84 0.24 -7.07
N ARG A 63 -6.70 1.58 -7.07
CA ARG A 63 -6.33 2.35 -5.86
C ARG A 63 -7.15 3.61 -5.64
N CYS A 64 -7.29 4.45 -6.66
CA CYS A 64 -7.85 5.80 -6.50
C CYS A 64 -9.36 5.79 -6.16
N LYS A 65 -10.11 4.85 -6.74
CA LYS A 65 -11.57 4.73 -6.63
C LYS A 65 -12.06 4.64 -5.20
N SER A 66 -11.28 4.04 -4.30
CA SER A 66 -11.60 3.89 -2.88
C SER A 66 -12.00 5.21 -2.21
N CYS A 67 -11.37 6.31 -2.62
CA CYS A 67 -11.65 7.64 -2.09
C CYS A 67 -12.44 8.50 -3.10
N HIS A 68 -12.05 8.45 -4.36
CA HIS A 68 -12.58 9.34 -5.40
C HIS A 68 -13.97 8.96 -5.91
N ALA A 69 -14.48 7.74 -5.69
CA ALA A 69 -15.80 7.35 -6.21
C ALA A 69 -16.99 7.94 -5.44
N ARG A 70 -16.77 8.36 -4.18
CA ARG A 70 -17.86 8.76 -3.26
C ARG A 70 -17.54 10.02 -2.46
N ASN A 71 -16.56 10.80 -2.92
CA ASN A 71 -16.09 11.98 -2.21
C ASN A 71 -15.62 11.69 -0.77
N THR A 72 -14.98 10.54 -0.56
CA THR A 72 -14.51 10.16 0.78
C THR A 72 -13.53 11.22 1.27
N GLN A 73 -13.82 11.80 2.43
CA GLN A 73 -12.97 12.82 3.07
C GLN A 73 -12.70 14.08 2.21
N GLY A 74 -13.57 14.40 1.25
CA GLY A 74 -13.40 15.56 0.36
C GLY A 74 -12.61 15.26 -0.92
N ALA A 75 -12.37 13.99 -1.25
CA ALA A 75 -11.70 13.60 -2.48
C ALA A 75 -12.54 13.99 -3.72
N PRO A 76 -11.99 14.72 -4.71
CA PRO A 76 -12.77 15.16 -5.87
C PRO A 76 -13.28 13.98 -6.69
N MET A 77 -14.58 13.93 -6.96
CA MET A 77 -15.18 12.83 -7.71
C MET A 77 -14.99 13.01 -9.21
N PRO A 78 -14.54 11.99 -9.96
CA PRO A 78 -14.57 12.04 -11.42
C PRO A 78 -16.01 12.24 -11.91
N GLY A 79 -16.20 13.16 -12.85
CA GLY A 79 -17.53 13.61 -13.30
C GLY A 79 -18.00 14.91 -12.64
N ASP A 80 -17.37 15.37 -11.57
CA ASP A 80 -17.61 16.69 -11.00
C ASP A 80 -16.76 17.74 -11.72
N GLU A 81 -17.29 18.23 -12.85
CA GLU A 81 -16.61 19.21 -13.70
C GLU A 81 -16.20 20.47 -12.91
N TYR A 82 -17.04 20.95 -12.00
CA TYR A 82 -16.76 22.18 -11.23
C TYR A 82 -15.54 22.00 -10.33
N GLU A 83 -15.50 20.92 -9.54
CA GLU A 83 -14.39 20.61 -8.65
C GLU A 83 -13.07 20.40 -9.43
N TRP A 84 -13.13 19.72 -10.57
CA TRP A 84 -11.95 19.44 -11.38
C TRP A 84 -11.46 20.65 -12.17
N ARG A 85 -12.33 21.56 -12.62
CA ARG A 85 -11.93 22.83 -13.25
C ARG A 85 -11.10 23.70 -12.31
N GLN A 86 -11.49 23.80 -11.03
CA GLN A 86 -10.73 24.56 -10.03
C GLN A 86 -9.33 23.96 -9.76
N ARG A 87 -9.21 22.64 -9.90
CA ARG A 87 -7.96 21.91 -9.69
C ARG A 87 -7.03 22.02 -10.88
N VAL A 88 -7.56 21.80 -12.09
CA VAL A 88 -6.77 21.83 -13.32
C VAL A 88 -6.23 23.23 -13.65
N GLN A 89 -6.89 24.30 -13.17
CA GLN A 89 -6.37 25.68 -13.25
C GLN A 89 -5.00 25.86 -12.59
N LYS A 90 -4.62 24.99 -11.65
CA LYS A 90 -3.30 25.01 -11.01
C LYS A 90 -2.20 24.39 -11.90
N GLY A 91 -2.57 23.78 -13.02
CA GLY A 91 -1.66 23.08 -13.93
C GLY A 91 -1.51 21.59 -13.59
N MET A 92 -1.14 20.81 -14.61
CA MET A 92 -0.98 19.36 -14.48
C MET A 92 0.19 18.98 -13.55
N ASP A 93 1.25 19.77 -13.54
CA ASP A 93 2.43 19.54 -12.70
C ASP A 93 2.08 19.59 -11.21
N VAL A 94 1.28 20.58 -10.81
CA VAL A 94 0.81 20.70 -9.41
C VAL A 94 -0.11 19.55 -9.03
N LEU A 95 -0.94 19.05 -9.95
CA LEU A 95 -1.76 17.85 -9.69
C LEU A 95 -0.88 16.60 -9.52
N MET A 96 0.15 16.45 -10.35
CA MET A 96 1.08 15.33 -10.26
C MET A 96 1.95 15.40 -9.01
N GLU A 97 2.44 16.58 -8.63
CA GLU A 97 3.19 16.78 -7.40
C GLU A 97 2.39 16.31 -6.17
N HIS A 98 1.13 16.77 -6.04
CA HIS A 98 0.24 16.32 -4.97
C HIS A 98 -0.13 14.84 -5.09
N THR A 99 -0.20 14.28 -6.30
CA THR A 99 -0.47 12.86 -6.49
C THR A 99 0.70 12.01 -6.03
N ILE A 100 1.94 12.40 -6.34
CA ILE A 100 3.16 11.68 -6.00
C ILE A 100 3.47 11.83 -4.51
N ASN A 101 3.50 13.07 -4.01
CA ASN A 101 3.89 13.38 -2.63
C ASN A 101 2.74 13.22 -1.62
N GLY A 102 1.50 13.11 -2.11
CA GLY A 102 0.30 13.18 -1.30
C GLY A 102 -0.11 14.62 -1.01
N TYR A 103 -1.35 14.78 -0.53
CA TYR A 103 -1.89 16.08 -0.14
C TYR A 103 -2.45 16.01 1.28
N GLN A 104 -1.63 16.50 2.22
CA GLN A 104 -1.90 16.43 3.65
C GLN A 104 -3.19 17.13 4.06
N ARG A 105 -3.61 18.17 3.33
CA ARG A 105 -4.85 18.92 3.64
C ARG A 105 -6.12 18.09 3.43
N THR A 106 -6.10 17.12 2.53
CA THR A 106 -7.27 16.28 2.21
C THR A 106 -7.02 14.80 2.49
N LEU A 107 -6.02 14.48 3.32
CA LEU A 107 -5.62 13.11 3.66
C LEU A 107 -5.35 12.23 2.43
N MET A 108 -4.99 12.83 1.28
CA MET A 108 -4.62 12.07 0.10
C MET A 108 -3.22 11.48 0.33
N PRO A 109 -3.07 10.14 0.39
CA PRO A 109 -1.78 9.52 0.63
C PRO A 109 -0.82 9.73 -0.54
N ALA A 110 0.48 9.63 -0.28
CA ALA A 110 1.50 9.61 -1.32
C ALA A 110 1.20 8.54 -2.37
N ARG A 111 1.42 8.87 -3.63
CA ARG A 111 1.11 8.03 -4.81
C ARG A 111 -0.35 7.56 -4.87
N GLY A 112 -1.27 8.25 -4.19
CA GLY A 112 -2.66 7.80 -4.02
C GLY A 112 -2.79 6.42 -3.34
N GLY A 113 -1.78 6.01 -2.57
CA GLY A 113 -1.69 4.67 -1.96
C GLY A 113 -1.26 3.56 -2.94
N CYS A 114 -0.90 3.90 -4.18
CA CYS A 114 -0.37 2.96 -5.14
C CYS A 114 1.17 2.93 -5.07
N LEU A 115 1.70 2.16 -4.13
CA LEU A 115 3.15 2.02 -3.93
C LEU A 115 3.84 1.28 -5.09
N ASP A 116 3.10 0.43 -5.81
CA ASP A 116 3.57 -0.32 -6.99
C ASP A 116 3.33 0.40 -8.32
N CYS A 117 2.66 1.56 -8.32
CA CYS A 117 2.46 2.34 -9.55
C CYS A 117 3.75 3.06 -9.93
N ASN A 118 4.06 3.15 -11.23
CA ASN A 118 5.03 4.11 -11.75
C ASN A 118 4.37 5.48 -12.03
N ASP A 119 5.17 6.52 -12.31
CA ASP A 119 4.63 7.88 -12.46
C ASP A 119 3.76 8.04 -13.71
N THR A 120 4.04 7.28 -14.78
CA THR A 120 3.21 7.24 -16.00
C THR A 120 1.82 6.68 -15.69
N GLU A 121 1.74 5.62 -14.89
CA GLU A 121 0.48 5.03 -14.44
C GLU A 121 -0.34 6.00 -13.58
N LEU A 122 0.33 6.73 -12.67
CA LEU A 122 -0.32 7.77 -11.88
C LEU A 122 -0.84 8.91 -12.77
N ARG A 123 -0.03 9.37 -13.74
CA ARG A 123 -0.44 10.40 -14.69
C ARG A 123 -1.65 9.97 -15.50
N ASN A 124 -1.64 8.73 -16.00
CA ASN A 124 -2.78 8.16 -16.71
C ASN A 124 -4.04 8.13 -15.85
N ALA A 125 -3.92 7.82 -14.55
CA ALA A 125 -5.05 7.81 -13.62
C ALA A 125 -5.64 9.23 -13.41
N VAL A 126 -4.79 10.24 -13.25
CA VAL A 126 -5.22 11.63 -13.15
C VAL A 126 -5.92 12.09 -14.43
N LEU A 127 -5.34 11.79 -15.60
CA LEU A 127 -5.95 12.09 -16.90
C LEU A 127 -7.30 11.39 -17.08
N TYR A 128 -7.42 10.12 -16.64
CA TYR A 128 -8.69 9.42 -16.65
C TYR A 128 -9.75 10.16 -15.82
N MET A 129 -9.42 10.62 -14.61
CA MET A 129 -10.36 11.36 -13.76
C MET A 129 -10.75 12.72 -14.34
N LEU A 130 -9.80 13.43 -14.98
CA LEU A 130 -10.05 14.69 -15.70
C LEU A 130 -10.98 14.47 -16.90
N SER A 131 -10.68 13.50 -17.76
CA SER A 131 -11.49 13.14 -18.92
C SER A 131 -12.92 12.74 -18.50
N LYS A 132 -13.05 11.95 -17.43
CA LYS A 132 -14.36 11.62 -16.84
C LYS A 132 -15.13 12.84 -16.35
N SER A 133 -14.46 13.95 -16.10
CA SER A 133 -15.02 15.23 -15.65
C SER A 133 -15.16 16.24 -16.80
N GLY A 134 -15.04 15.81 -18.06
CA GLY A 134 -15.19 16.65 -19.25
C GLY A 134 -13.98 17.54 -19.54
N ILE A 135 -12.83 17.26 -18.92
CA ILE A 135 -11.59 18.02 -19.11
C ILE A 135 -10.60 17.16 -19.88
N GLU A 136 -10.38 17.51 -21.15
CA GLU A 136 -9.37 16.91 -21.99
C GLU A 136 -8.15 17.84 -22.04
N LEU A 137 -7.01 17.35 -21.56
CA LEU A 137 -5.74 18.05 -21.71
C LEU A 137 -5.09 17.56 -22.99
N ASN A 138 -5.01 18.44 -23.99
CA ASN A 138 -4.13 18.18 -25.13
C ASN A 138 -2.70 18.21 -24.58
N ASN A 139 -1.89 17.20 -24.92
CA ASN A 139 -0.51 17.05 -24.46
C ASN A 139 0.42 18.18 -24.94
N GLN A 140 0.17 19.40 -24.47
CA GLN A 140 1.00 20.58 -24.61
C GLN A 140 1.23 21.11 -23.21
N ASP A 141 2.50 21.20 -22.87
CA ASP A 141 3.12 21.67 -21.63
C ASP A 141 3.45 20.54 -20.62
#